data_AF-A0A432T8T0-F1
#
_entry.id   AF-A0A432T8T0-F1
#
_cell.length_a   1.000
_cell.length_b   1.000
_cell.length_c   1.000
_cell.angle_alpha   90.00
_cell.angle_beta   90.00
_cell.angle_gamma   90.00
#
_symmetry.space_group_name_H-M   'P 1'
#
loop_
_entity.id
_entity.type
_entity.pdbx_description
1 polymer ?
#
loop_
_entity_poly.entity_id
_entity_poly.type
_entity_poly.pdbx_seq_one_letter_code
_entity_poly.pdbx_strand_id
1 'polypeptide(L)'
;TNLTEVAITSTSATSIEVNGSSTMTITGGEGEDTVIINGALVSNLEMSNIENLAVSGTTSLDLDNVTVDKVISLDGALTASNVEDETFVISGVATPSSPSPSLTATLKDDSGATDAISVEVLQSATAVTTALTLNNIETLNIETNVESGVTGDVEINLTTSTTGSANQSLNISGDALAKFATTAVEATTIDASGNTAGVNLLLGASDQTITGTAVDDVFDFRANADANDSVDGGAGEDTVMFDVGVATVSAETTNIEIADVKFTAATTFDASNLTDVGLIQVKGATGTLSNIATGTNIEISDDATITLGVKDASTGTADSLDVVLTKAGDQTITSLTANDIETLTLSTSDTGETTITTLDATSLTTLDFTGIDDVLKITNELNNTSGMDILLGNQSATTTAVSFTLESAENVSDTIKFGDALVGAVEITNFTAGLGDKGDNLDFSAYGVTQSDDLSITYTGAGATAYATIDITGDDNFGSIKLIGVEDGELADANFDFA
;
A
#
# COMPACT_ATOMS: atom_id res chain seq x y z
N THR A 1 15.78 -1.68 -57.82
CA THR A 1 14.94 -1.88 -59.01
C THR A 1 13.59 -1.33 -58.65
N ASN A 2 13.02 -0.38 -59.40
CA ASN A 2 11.72 0.22 -59.06
C ASN A 2 10.63 -0.80 -59.36
N LEU A 3 10.25 -1.60 -58.36
CA LEU A 3 9.04 -2.41 -58.39
C LEU A 3 7.90 -1.48 -58.02
N THR A 4 6.99 -1.24 -58.96
CA THR A 4 5.82 -0.38 -58.75
C THR A 4 4.59 -1.14 -58.23
N GLU A 5 4.58 -2.47 -58.36
CA GLU A 5 3.45 -3.32 -57.95
C GLU A 5 3.96 -4.71 -57.60
N VAL A 6 3.57 -5.24 -56.43
CA VAL A 6 3.82 -6.63 -56.02
C VAL A 6 2.50 -7.25 -55.60
N ALA A 7 2.05 -8.26 -56.35
CA ALA A 7 0.83 -9.02 -56.04
C ALA A 7 1.20 -10.40 -55.49
N ILE A 8 0.69 -10.74 -54.30
CA ILE A 8 0.79 -12.08 -53.72
C ILE A 8 -0.43 -12.88 -54.18
N THR A 9 -0.22 -13.99 -54.90
CA THR A 9 -1.31 -14.87 -55.35
C THR A 9 -1.25 -16.26 -54.70
N SER A 10 -0.64 -16.36 -53.52
CA SER A 10 -0.37 -17.60 -52.80
C SER A 10 -1.50 -17.90 -51.81
N THR A 11 -1.87 -19.17 -51.63
CA THR A 11 -2.84 -19.64 -50.60
C THR A 11 -2.15 -20.08 -49.31
N SER A 12 -0.87 -19.77 -49.15
CA SER A 12 -0.05 -20.06 -47.97
C SER A 12 0.69 -18.80 -47.57
N ALA A 13 0.82 -18.53 -46.27
CA ALA A 13 1.47 -17.34 -45.72
C ALA A 13 2.77 -17.03 -46.46
N THR A 14 2.87 -15.83 -47.03
CA THR A 14 4.08 -15.34 -47.69
C THR A 14 4.57 -14.07 -47.00
N SER A 15 5.88 -13.93 -46.89
CA SER A 15 6.53 -12.69 -46.45
C SER A 15 7.15 -11.97 -47.64
N ILE A 16 6.89 -10.66 -47.75
CA ILE A 16 7.59 -9.76 -48.67
C ILE A 16 8.50 -8.84 -47.86
N GLU A 17 9.79 -8.83 -48.20
CA GLU A 17 10.72 -7.85 -47.66
C GLU A 17 10.84 -6.65 -48.62
N VAL A 18 10.52 -5.44 -48.13
CA VAL A 18 10.59 -4.20 -48.90
C VAL A 18 11.79 -3.35 -48.49
N ASN A 19 12.64 -3.00 -49.47
CA ASN A 19 13.82 -2.16 -49.30
C ASN A 19 13.84 -1.05 -50.39
N GLY A 20 13.52 0.22 -50.10
CA GLY A 20 13.59 1.32 -51.09
C GLY A 20 12.76 2.58 -50.78
N SER A 21 12.81 3.62 -51.64
CA SER A 21 12.19 4.97 -51.45
C SER A 21 11.10 5.39 -52.48
N SER A 22 10.46 4.45 -53.20
CA SER A 22 9.42 4.75 -54.22
C SER A 22 8.02 4.28 -53.83
N THR A 23 6.97 4.99 -54.28
CA THR A 23 5.56 4.55 -54.21
C THR A 23 5.41 3.08 -54.56
N MET A 24 4.74 2.33 -53.70
CA MET A 24 4.56 0.88 -53.81
C MET A 24 3.13 0.51 -53.43
N THR A 25 2.49 -0.29 -54.27
CA THR A 25 1.20 -0.93 -53.97
C THR A 25 1.44 -2.42 -53.71
N ILE A 26 0.96 -2.91 -52.57
CA ILE A 26 1.02 -4.32 -52.17
C ILE A 26 -0.42 -4.80 -51.90
N THR A 27 -0.78 -5.94 -52.49
CA THR A 27 -2.07 -6.59 -52.23
C THR A 27 -1.84 -8.04 -51.82
N GLY A 28 -2.36 -8.41 -50.65
CA GLY A 28 -2.37 -9.80 -50.19
C GLY A 28 -3.47 -10.64 -50.82
N GLY A 29 -3.33 -11.94 -50.65
CA GLY A 29 -4.21 -12.98 -51.18
C GLY A 29 -5.28 -13.42 -50.18
N GLU A 30 -5.62 -14.70 -50.22
CA GLU A 30 -6.44 -15.34 -49.18
C GLU A 30 -5.51 -15.93 -48.11
N GLY A 31 -5.83 -15.74 -46.83
CA GLY A 31 -5.05 -16.28 -45.70
C GLY A 31 -4.56 -15.17 -44.78
N GLU A 32 -3.59 -15.48 -43.92
CA GLU A 32 -2.81 -14.46 -43.22
C GLU A 32 -1.56 -14.15 -44.04
N ASP A 33 -1.48 -12.94 -44.58
CA ASP A 33 -0.32 -12.38 -45.26
C ASP A 33 0.46 -11.45 -44.32
N THR A 34 1.79 -11.43 -44.50
CA THR A 34 2.68 -10.56 -43.70
C THR A 34 3.63 -9.78 -44.59
N VAL A 35 3.66 -8.47 -44.46
CA VAL A 35 4.67 -7.61 -45.09
C VAL A 35 5.74 -7.26 -44.05
N ILE A 36 7.02 -7.35 -44.42
CA ILE A 36 8.14 -6.98 -43.54
C ILE A 36 8.87 -5.77 -44.15
N ILE A 37 8.93 -4.68 -43.39
CA ILE A 37 9.67 -3.48 -43.73
C ILE A 37 10.91 -3.37 -42.84
N ASN A 38 12.08 -3.36 -43.48
CA ASN A 38 13.35 -3.18 -42.79
C ASN A 38 13.92 -1.79 -43.09
N GLY A 39 14.00 -0.92 -42.08
CA GLY A 39 14.58 0.42 -42.20
C GLY A 39 13.60 1.51 -42.67
N ALA A 40 14.13 2.69 -43.03
CA ALA A 40 13.34 3.89 -43.25
C ALA A 40 12.30 3.72 -44.37
N LEU A 41 11.04 4.09 -44.05
CA LEU A 41 9.89 3.84 -44.90
C LEU A 41 9.82 4.73 -46.13
N VAL A 42 9.08 4.20 -47.10
CA VAL A 42 8.67 4.85 -48.34
C VAL A 42 7.51 5.80 -48.07
N SER A 43 7.60 7.05 -48.57
CA SER A 43 6.40 7.88 -48.67
C SER A 43 5.44 7.26 -49.69
N ASN A 44 4.15 7.17 -49.35
CA ASN A 44 3.06 6.63 -50.17
C ASN A 44 3.13 5.09 -50.39
N LEU A 45 3.06 4.35 -49.30
CA LEU A 45 2.80 2.90 -49.32
C LEU A 45 1.27 2.67 -49.36
N GLU A 46 0.79 1.93 -50.35
CA GLU A 46 -0.62 1.50 -50.44
C GLU A 46 -0.68 0.00 -50.17
N MET A 47 -1.42 -0.43 -49.14
CA MET A 47 -1.61 -1.85 -48.82
C MET A 47 -3.08 -2.21 -48.72
N SER A 48 -3.43 -3.38 -49.27
CA SER A 48 -4.79 -3.93 -49.24
C SER A 48 -4.76 -5.44 -49.01
N ASN A 49 -5.74 -5.97 -48.26
CA ASN A 49 -5.81 -7.39 -47.89
C ASN A 49 -4.50 -7.93 -47.28
N ILE A 50 -3.86 -7.16 -46.38
CA ILE A 50 -2.68 -7.62 -45.64
C ILE A 50 -3.09 -7.68 -44.17
N GLU A 51 -2.95 -8.84 -43.53
CA GLU A 51 -3.34 -9.00 -42.13
C GLU A 51 -2.24 -8.44 -41.20
N ASN A 52 -0.95 -8.67 -41.53
CA ASN A 52 0.16 -8.30 -40.67
C ASN A 52 1.20 -7.42 -41.39
N LEU A 53 1.63 -6.34 -40.73
CA LEU A 53 2.75 -5.49 -41.15
C LEU A 53 3.85 -5.50 -40.09
N ALA A 54 4.91 -6.24 -40.32
CA ALA A 54 6.09 -6.22 -39.48
C ALA A 54 7.06 -5.10 -39.89
N VAL A 55 7.56 -4.35 -38.92
CA VAL A 55 8.50 -3.24 -39.10
C VAL A 55 9.69 -3.42 -38.17
N SER A 56 10.90 -3.31 -38.71
CA SER A 56 12.15 -3.37 -37.95
C SER A 56 12.98 -2.08 -38.10
N GLY A 57 13.64 -1.69 -37.01
CA GLY A 57 14.45 -0.48 -36.88
C GLY A 57 13.67 0.81 -36.59
N THR A 58 14.39 1.92 -36.43
CA THR A 58 13.79 3.24 -36.17
C THR A 58 13.09 3.77 -37.41
N THR A 59 11.77 3.81 -37.40
CA THR A 59 10.97 4.08 -38.61
C THR A 59 9.77 4.98 -38.32
N SER A 60 9.41 5.80 -39.31
CA SER A 60 8.14 6.53 -39.34
C SER A 60 7.26 5.91 -40.42
N LEU A 61 6.05 5.55 -40.05
CA LEU A 61 5.04 4.89 -40.88
C LEU A 61 3.82 5.81 -40.99
N ASP A 62 3.37 6.05 -42.21
CA ASP A 62 2.11 6.75 -42.49
C ASP A 62 1.07 5.72 -42.93
N LEU A 63 -0.04 5.62 -42.19
CA LEU A 63 -1.10 4.62 -42.39
C LEU A 63 -2.30 5.13 -43.21
N ASP A 64 -2.29 6.36 -43.75
CA ASP A 64 -3.44 6.97 -44.44
C ASP A 64 -4.01 6.14 -45.62
N ASN A 65 -3.22 5.19 -46.16
CA ASN A 65 -3.63 4.26 -47.23
C ASN A 65 -3.19 2.81 -46.97
N VAL A 66 -3.06 2.45 -45.70
CA VAL A 66 -2.65 1.12 -45.26
C VAL A 66 -3.78 0.52 -44.44
N THR A 67 -4.42 -0.54 -44.95
CA THR A 67 -5.37 -1.34 -44.17
C THR A 67 -4.69 -2.62 -43.74
N VAL A 68 -4.41 -2.76 -42.45
CA VAL A 68 -3.84 -3.97 -41.83
C VAL A 68 -4.52 -4.28 -40.51
N ASP A 69 -4.61 -5.56 -40.15
CA ASP A 69 -5.18 -5.95 -38.85
C ASP A 69 -4.17 -5.71 -37.72
N LYS A 70 -2.87 -5.98 -37.98
CA LYS A 70 -1.80 -5.86 -36.99
C LYS A 70 -0.55 -5.19 -37.56
N VAL A 71 0.01 -4.22 -36.83
CA VAL A 71 1.35 -3.66 -37.09
C VAL A 71 2.33 -4.18 -36.04
N ILE A 72 3.27 -5.02 -36.44
CA ILE A 72 4.25 -5.67 -35.55
C ILE A 72 5.56 -4.87 -35.55
N SER A 73 5.91 -4.22 -34.44
CA SER A 73 7.26 -3.67 -34.24
C SER A 73 8.19 -4.77 -33.71
N LEU A 74 9.22 -5.10 -34.48
CA LEU A 74 10.17 -6.18 -34.16
C LEU A 74 11.36 -5.72 -33.32
N ASP A 75 11.81 -4.47 -33.51
CA ASP A 75 12.89 -3.84 -32.75
C ASP A 75 12.93 -2.31 -32.91
N GLY A 76 13.19 -1.59 -31.81
CA GLY A 76 13.39 -0.14 -31.81
C GLY A 76 12.13 0.71 -31.72
N ALA A 77 12.23 1.97 -32.17
CA ALA A 77 11.15 2.96 -32.08
C ALA A 77 10.33 3.03 -33.39
N LEU A 78 9.02 2.89 -33.29
CA LEU A 78 8.05 3.08 -34.37
C LEU A 78 7.27 4.38 -34.16
N THR A 79 7.17 5.21 -35.20
CA THR A 79 6.25 6.37 -35.22
C THR A 79 5.20 6.17 -36.30
N ALA A 80 3.98 5.80 -35.93
CA ALA A 80 2.83 5.67 -36.81
C ALA A 80 1.99 6.97 -36.82
N SER A 81 1.58 7.43 -38.00
CA SER A 81 0.66 8.55 -38.18
C SER A 81 -0.52 8.16 -39.04
N ASN A 82 -1.62 8.91 -38.93
CA ASN A 82 -2.88 8.67 -39.64
C ASN A 82 -3.46 7.26 -39.36
N VAL A 83 -3.40 6.86 -38.09
CA VAL A 83 -3.99 5.63 -37.52
C VAL A 83 -5.52 5.79 -37.50
N GLU A 84 -6.31 4.85 -38.02
CA GLU A 84 -7.78 4.92 -37.99
C GLU A 84 -8.35 4.13 -36.80
N ASP A 85 -8.02 2.84 -36.64
CA ASP A 85 -8.47 1.95 -35.54
C ASP A 85 -7.60 0.67 -35.48
N GLU A 86 -6.27 0.80 -35.57
CA GLU A 86 -5.37 -0.35 -35.72
C GLU A 86 -4.93 -1.00 -34.40
N THR A 87 -4.63 -2.31 -34.47
CA THR A 87 -3.88 -3.02 -33.42
C THR A 87 -2.40 -2.99 -33.72
N PHE A 88 -1.60 -2.51 -32.77
CA PHE A 88 -0.14 -2.59 -32.80
C PHE A 88 0.31 -3.75 -31.92
N VAL A 89 1.29 -4.51 -32.38
CA VAL A 89 1.98 -5.53 -31.61
C VAL A 89 3.43 -5.07 -31.44
N ILE A 90 3.86 -4.84 -30.22
CA ILE A 90 5.22 -4.48 -29.88
C ILE A 90 5.89 -5.73 -29.31
N SER A 91 6.66 -6.42 -30.16
CA SER A 91 7.44 -7.58 -29.75
C SER A 91 8.81 -7.11 -29.27
N GLY A 92 8.93 -6.87 -27.97
CA GLY A 92 10.18 -6.41 -27.37
C GLY A 92 11.12 -7.56 -27.04
N VAL A 93 12.10 -7.86 -27.91
CA VAL A 93 13.26 -8.66 -27.49
C VAL A 93 14.24 -7.75 -26.75
N ALA A 94 13.94 -7.47 -25.48
CA ALA A 94 14.84 -6.73 -24.61
C ALA A 94 16.10 -7.57 -24.33
N THR A 95 17.12 -7.44 -25.19
CA THR A 95 18.49 -7.75 -24.76
C THR A 95 19.07 -6.52 -24.07
N PRO A 96 19.96 -6.67 -23.06
CA PRO A 96 20.55 -5.53 -22.34
C PRO A 96 21.27 -4.49 -23.23
N SER A 97 21.52 -4.82 -24.49
CA SER A 97 22.19 -3.98 -25.49
C SER A 97 21.27 -3.39 -26.57
N SER A 98 19.99 -3.78 -26.62
CA SER A 98 19.02 -3.23 -27.58
C SER A 98 18.34 -2.00 -26.98
N PRO A 99 18.09 -0.93 -27.76
CA PRO A 99 17.20 0.13 -27.30
C PRO A 99 15.84 -0.47 -26.93
N SER A 100 15.25 0.01 -25.84
CA SER A 100 13.87 -0.30 -25.48
C SER A 100 12.94 -0.01 -26.66
N PRO A 101 12.00 -0.92 -26.99
CA PRO A 101 11.03 -0.64 -28.03
C PRO A 101 10.18 0.58 -27.62
N SER A 102 9.74 1.35 -28.60
CA SER A 102 8.78 2.42 -28.36
C SER A 102 7.81 2.57 -29.52
N LEU A 103 6.59 2.99 -29.21
CA LEU A 103 5.55 3.31 -30.18
C LEU A 103 5.11 4.75 -29.96
N THR A 104 5.12 5.53 -31.02
CA THR A 104 4.39 6.79 -31.11
C THR A 104 3.29 6.60 -32.14
N ALA A 105 2.03 6.82 -31.77
CA ALA A 105 0.90 6.71 -32.69
C ALA A 105 0.07 8.00 -32.65
N THR A 106 -0.39 8.46 -33.82
CA THR A 106 -1.29 9.62 -33.95
C THR A 106 -2.44 9.25 -34.87
N LEU A 107 -3.66 9.35 -34.33
CA LEU A 107 -4.88 9.05 -35.08
C LEU A 107 -5.11 10.05 -36.20
N LYS A 108 -5.78 9.59 -37.27
CA LYS A 108 -6.14 10.36 -38.45
C LYS A 108 -7.30 11.32 -38.18
N ASP A 109 -8.28 10.85 -37.42
CA ASP A 109 -9.38 11.64 -36.90
C ASP A 109 -9.15 11.84 -35.40
N ASP A 110 -9.37 13.05 -34.91
CA ASP A 110 -9.38 13.39 -33.49
C ASP A 110 -10.77 13.84 -33.03
N SER A 111 -11.78 13.58 -33.87
CA SER A 111 -13.16 14.01 -33.70
C SER A 111 -14.13 12.81 -33.63
N GLY A 112 -13.93 11.95 -32.63
CA GLY A 112 -14.79 10.79 -32.37
C GLY A 112 -15.27 10.72 -30.93
N ALA A 113 -15.99 9.66 -30.61
CA ALA A 113 -16.20 9.23 -29.22
C ALA A 113 -15.74 7.77 -29.03
N THR A 114 -14.95 7.26 -29.97
CA THR A 114 -14.68 5.83 -30.14
C THR A 114 -13.27 5.56 -30.66
N ASP A 115 -12.38 6.55 -30.66
CA ASP A 115 -11.08 6.36 -31.27
C ASP A 115 -10.21 5.49 -30.34
N ALA A 116 -9.83 4.31 -30.84
CA ALA A 116 -9.21 3.26 -30.05
C ALA A 116 -7.89 2.77 -30.65
N ILE A 117 -6.90 2.52 -29.78
CA ILE A 117 -5.66 1.85 -30.17
C ILE A 117 -5.49 0.62 -29.28
N SER A 118 -5.15 -0.51 -29.89
CA SER A 118 -4.77 -1.73 -29.15
C SER A 118 -3.27 -1.95 -29.26
N VAL A 119 -2.60 -2.27 -28.15
CA VAL A 119 -1.16 -2.52 -28.07
C VAL A 119 -0.91 -3.85 -27.37
N GLU A 120 -0.39 -4.84 -28.11
CA GLU A 120 0.11 -6.09 -27.53
C GLU A 120 1.59 -5.91 -27.19
N VAL A 121 2.01 -6.14 -25.95
CA VAL A 121 3.41 -6.10 -25.51
C VAL A 121 3.84 -7.50 -25.10
N LEU A 122 4.73 -8.10 -25.90
CA LEU A 122 5.24 -9.44 -25.64
C LEU A 122 6.55 -9.38 -24.83
N GLN A 123 6.54 -9.98 -23.64
CA GLN A 123 7.68 -10.15 -22.76
C GLN A 123 8.48 -11.40 -23.14
N SER A 124 9.61 -11.21 -23.80
CA SER A 124 10.56 -12.30 -24.11
C SER A 124 11.81 -12.28 -23.21
N ALA A 125 11.83 -11.45 -22.16
CA ALA A 125 12.96 -11.25 -21.26
C ALA A 125 12.49 -10.92 -19.83
N THR A 126 13.40 -10.97 -18.84
CA THR A 126 13.06 -10.76 -17.41
C THR A 126 12.41 -9.40 -17.11
N ALA A 127 12.65 -8.38 -17.94
CA ALA A 127 11.93 -7.12 -17.87
C ALA A 127 11.91 -6.49 -19.27
N VAL A 128 10.75 -5.97 -19.66
CA VAL A 128 10.59 -5.20 -20.90
C VAL A 128 10.05 -3.84 -20.51
N THR A 129 10.78 -2.77 -20.83
CA THR A 129 10.29 -1.40 -20.70
C THR A 129 9.92 -0.89 -22.10
N THR A 130 8.67 -0.50 -22.31
CA THR A 130 8.17 0.05 -23.59
C THR A 130 7.67 1.47 -23.39
N ALA A 131 8.09 2.41 -24.23
CA ALA A 131 7.52 3.76 -24.21
C ALA A 131 6.37 3.89 -25.23
N LEU A 132 5.20 4.32 -24.77
CA LEU A 132 4.02 4.55 -25.61
C LEU A 132 3.72 6.04 -25.63
N THR A 133 3.64 6.65 -26.81
CA THR A 133 3.24 8.05 -26.99
C THR A 133 2.04 8.11 -27.92
N LEU A 134 0.87 8.33 -27.35
CA LEU A 134 -0.40 8.27 -28.08
C LEU A 134 -1.09 9.64 -27.99
N ASN A 135 -1.48 10.18 -29.13
CA ASN A 135 -2.14 11.47 -29.24
C ASN A 135 -3.58 11.28 -29.70
N ASN A 136 -4.51 11.99 -29.07
CA ASN A 136 -5.92 12.06 -29.46
C ASN A 136 -6.68 10.73 -29.43
N ILE A 137 -6.38 9.84 -28.48
CA ILE A 137 -7.14 8.59 -28.30
C ILE A 137 -8.18 8.74 -27.18
N GLU A 138 -9.33 8.08 -27.32
CA GLU A 138 -10.28 7.92 -26.20
C GLU A 138 -10.09 6.58 -25.48
N THR A 139 -9.75 5.52 -26.21
CA THR A 139 -9.55 4.18 -25.62
C THR A 139 -8.18 3.61 -25.96
N LEU A 140 -7.45 3.17 -24.95
CA LEU A 140 -6.23 2.38 -25.10
C LEU A 140 -6.48 0.97 -24.58
N ASN A 141 -6.33 -0.04 -25.43
CA ASN A 141 -6.27 -1.43 -24.98
C ASN A 141 -4.81 -1.86 -24.94
N ILE A 142 -4.37 -2.45 -23.84
CA ILE A 142 -3.04 -3.03 -23.68
C ILE A 142 -3.20 -4.50 -23.34
N GLU A 143 -2.51 -5.36 -24.07
CA GLU A 143 -2.40 -6.77 -23.79
C GLU A 143 -0.93 -7.09 -23.48
N THR A 144 -0.62 -7.46 -22.25
CA THR A 144 0.75 -7.78 -21.83
C THR A 144 0.91 -9.29 -21.69
N ASN A 145 1.73 -9.90 -22.55
CA ASN A 145 1.87 -11.36 -22.62
C ASN A 145 3.29 -11.80 -22.27
N VAL A 146 3.46 -12.96 -21.63
CA VAL A 146 4.76 -13.57 -21.29
C VAL A 146 5.07 -14.73 -22.23
N GLU A 147 6.28 -14.74 -22.81
CA GLU A 147 6.74 -15.91 -23.55
C GLU A 147 6.96 -17.08 -22.58
N SER A 148 6.44 -18.26 -22.93
CA SER A 148 6.51 -19.47 -22.09
C SER A 148 7.90 -19.71 -21.49
N GLY A 149 7.99 -19.68 -20.16
CA GLY A 149 9.23 -19.94 -19.41
C GLY A 149 10.05 -18.69 -19.08
N VAL A 150 9.58 -17.50 -19.47
CA VAL A 150 10.05 -16.22 -18.97
C VAL A 150 9.30 -15.88 -17.68
N THR A 151 9.97 -15.17 -16.77
CA THR A 151 9.38 -14.62 -15.54
C THR A 151 9.79 -13.17 -15.42
N GLY A 152 8.86 -12.29 -15.07
CA GLY A 152 9.13 -10.90 -14.71
C GLY A 152 8.00 -9.96 -15.12
N ASP A 153 8.29 -8.66 -15.16
CA ASP A 153 7.28 -7.61 -15.33
C ASP A 153 7.36 -6.96 -16.73
N VAL A 154 6.23 -6.47 -17.24
CA VAL A 154 6.17 -5.57 -18.40
C VAL A 154 6.00 -4.14 -17.88
N GLU A 155 7.06 -3.35 -17.97
CA GLU A 155 7.03 -1.93 -17.62
C GLU A 155 6.60 -1.09 -18.83
N ILE A 156 5.59 -0.24 -18.63
CA ILE A 156 5.01 0.61 -19.66
C ILE A 156 5.20 2.06 -19.23
N ASN A 157 5.96 2.79 -20.04
CA ASN A 157 6.11 4.24 -19.91
C ASN A 157 5.09 4.89 -20.85
N LEU A 158 3.86 5.02 -20.37
CA LEU A 158 2.77 5.62 -21.12
C LEU A 158 2.81 7.15 -21.00
N THR A 159 3.03 7.83 -22.12
CA THR A 159 2.84 9.27 -22.25
C THR A 159 1.68 9.49 -23.21
N THR A 160 0.46 9.65 -22.70
CA THR A 160 -0.63 10.15 -23.53
C THR A 160 -0.55 11.68 -23.58
N SER A 161 -0.76 12.27 -24.74
CA SER A 161 -0.95 13.72 -24.87
C SER A 161 -2.39 13.96 -25.29
N THR A 162 -3.20 14.33 -24.31
CA THR A 162 -4.60 14.66 -24.49
C THR A 162 -4.74 16.08 -25.03
N THR A 163 -4.99 16.20 -26.33
CA THR A 163 -5.62 17.41 -26.88
C THR A 163 -7.15 17.27 -27.03
N GLY A 164 -7.73 16.11 -26.72
CA GLY A 164 -9.17 15.85 -26.67
C GLY A 164 -9.75 15.92 -25.25
N SER A 165 -11.00 16.39 -25.11
CA SER A 165 -11.67 16.69 -23.84
C SER A 165 -12.64 15.59 -23.35
N ALA A 166 -12.45 14.34 -23.75
CA ALA A 166 -13.34 13.23 -23.42
C ALA A 166 -12.64 12.23 -22.47
N ASN A 167 -13.44 11.57 -21.63
CA ASN A 167 -13.01 10.53 -20.69
C ASN A 167 -12.13 9.49 -21.39
N GLN A 168 -10.90 9.34 -20.93
CA GLN A 168 -9.97 8.35 -21.46
C GLN A 168 -10.17 7.02 -20.73
N SER A 169 -10.29 5.94 -21.50
CA SER A 169 -10.36 4.57 -20.99
C SER A 169 -9.07 3.83 -21.28
N LEU A 170 -8.52 3.15 -20.28
CA LEU A 170 -7.38 2.24 -20.40
C LEU A 170 -7.84 0.83 -20.03
N ASN A 171 -7.82 -0.10 -20.98
CA ASN A 171 -8.13 -1.50 -20.74
C ASN A 171 -6.83 -2.30 -20.73
N ILE A 172 -6.58 -3.10 -19.69
CA ILE A 172 -5.37 -3.91 -19.50
C ILE A 172 -5.76 -5.38 -19.43
N SER A 173 -5.06 -6.22 -20.21
CA SER A 173 -5.29 -7.66 -20.30
C SER A 173 -3.98 -8.42 -20.48
N GLY A 174 -4.06 -9.76 -20.55
CA GLY A 174 -2.91 -10.64 -20.81
C GLY A 174 -2.42 -11.37 -19.55
N ASP A 175 -1.28 -12.03 -19.65
CA ASP A 175 -0.73 -12.92 -18.62
C ASP A 175 0.62 -12.47 -18.02
N ALA A 176 1.06 -11.25 -18.32
CA ALA A 176 2.21 -10.58 -17.69
C ALA A 176 1.76 -9.49 -16.70
N LEU A 177 2.53 -9.28 -15.62
CA LEU A 177 2.34 -8.14 -14.72
C LEU A 177 2.55 -6.83 -15.50
N ALA A 178 1.52 -5.99 -15.57
CA ALA A 178 1.59 -4.69 -16.23
C ALA A 178 1.96 -3.59 -15.22
N LYS A 179 3.09 -2.92 -15.44
CA LYS A 179 3.66 -1.94 -14.50
C LYS A 179 3.83 -0.56 -15.12
N PHE A 180 3.20 0.45 -14.53
CA PHE A 180 3.29 1.86 -14.94
C PHE A 180 4.02 2.64 -13.85
N ALA A 181 5.32 2.43 -13.67
CA ALA A 181 6.02 2.92 -12.47
C ALA A 181 6.72 4.29 -12.62
N THR A 182 6.90 4.80 -13.84
CA THR A 182 7.69 6.04 -14.07
C THR A 182 6.88 7.22 -14.56
N THR A 183 5.79 6.96 -15.28
CA THR A 183 4.90 7.99 -15.81
C THR A 183 3.50 7.69 -15.32
N ALA A 184 2.90 8.70 -14.70
CA ALA A 184 1.59 8.57 -14.11
C ALA A 184 0.51 8.41 -15.18
N VAL A 185 -0.46 7.52 -14.93
CA VAL A 185 -1.59 7.26 -15.82
C VAL A 185 -2.67 8.32 -15.58
N GLU A 186 -3.03 9.03 -16.65
CA GLU A 186 -4.05 10.10 -16.63
C GLU A 186 -5.40 9.64 -17.22
N ALA A 187 -5.59 8.34 -17.41
CA ALA A 187 -6.88 7.79 -17.84
C ALA A 187 -7.91 7.92 -16.72
N THR A 188 -9.13 8.38 -17.04
CA THR A 188 -10.22 8.54 -16.07
C THR A 188 -10.94 7.23 -15.77
N THR A 189 -10.83 6.25 -16.67
CA THR A 189 -11.36 4.90 -16.45
C THR A 189 -10.25 3.90 -16.76
N ILE A 190 -10.00 2.98 -15.84
CA ILE A 190 -8.99 1.93 -15.99
C ILE A 190 -9.66 0.60 -15.67
N ASP A 191 -9.64 -0.33 -16.62
CA ASP A 191 -10.17 -1.68 -16.44
C ASP A 191 -9.05 -2.70 -16.68
N ALA A 192 -8.53 -3.29 -15.61
CA ALA A 192 -7.50 -4.31 -15.63
C ALA A 192 -8.06 -5.73 -15.42
N SER A 193 -9.38 -5.90 -15.36
CA SER A 193 -10.02 -7.18 -15.00
C SER A 193 -9.69 -8.34 -15.95
N GLY A 194 -9.20 -8.03 -17.16
CA GLY A 194 -8.73 -9.01 -18.14
C GLY A 194 -7.28 -9.49 -17.96
N ASN A 195 -6.51 -8.88 -17.05
CA ASN A 195 -5.12 -9.28 -16.79
C ASN A 195 -5.08 -10.35 -15.68
N THR A 196 -4.27 -11.40 -15.87
CA THR A 196 -4.22 -12.54 -14.95
C THR A 196 -2.96 -12.58 -14.07
N ALA A 197 -2.09 -11.58 -14.18
CA ALA A 197 -0.80 -11.51 -13.50
C ALA A 197 -0.63 -10.27 -12.61
N GLY A 198 -1.65 -9.41 -12.55
CA GLY A 198 -1.72 -8.23 -11.69
C GLY A 198 -1.35 -6.94 -12.41
N VAL A 199 -1.55 -5.82 -11.72
CA VAL A 199 -1.13 -4.49 -12.17
C VAL A 199 -0.41 -3.71 -11.08
N ASN A 200 0.50 -2.83 -11.51
CA ASN A 200 1.10 -1.80 -10.66
C ASN A 200 0.94 -0.45 -11.35
N LEU A 201 0.03 0.38 -10.85
CA LEU A 201 -0.39 1.63 -11.49
C LEU A 201 0.10 2.84 -10.68
N LEU A 202 1.00 3.64 -11.26
CA LEU A 202 1.22 5.02 -10.81
C LEU A 202 0.13 5.90 -11.40
N LEU A 203 -0.68 6.54 -10.56
CA LEU A 203 -1.83 7.33 -10.98
C LEU A 203 -1.50 8.81 -11.03
N GLY A 204 -2.11 9.48 -12.01
CA GLY A 204 -1.94 10.90 -12.29
C GLY A 204 -2.81 11.80 -11.41
N ALA A 205 -2.96 13.06 -11.83
CA ALA A 205 -3.76 14.04 -11.10
C ALA A 205 -5.24 14.09 -11.53
N SER A 206 -5.63 13.25 -12.48
CA SER A 206 -7.03 13.09 -12.92
C SER A 206 -7.86 12.35 -11.86
N ASP A 207 -9.19 12.48 -11.93
CA ASP A 207 -10.10 11.65 -11.14
C ASP A 207 -10.26 10.29 -11.85
N GLN A 208 -9.94 9.17 -11.19
CA GLN A 208 -9.96 7.83 -11.79
C GLN A 208 -11.07 6.92 -11.25
N THR A 209 -11.61 6.07 -12.12
CA THR A 209 -12.42 4.89 -11.79
C THR A 209 -11.66 3.64 -12.22
N ILE A 210 -11.27 2.81 -11.28
CA ILE A 210 -10.35 1.68 -11.50
C ILE A 210 -11.04 0.36 -11.12
N THR A 211 -10.90 -0.63 -11.99
CA THR A 211 -11.18 -2.04 -11.68
C THR A 211 -9.90 -2.84 -11.85
N GLY A 212 -9.42 -3.44 -10.77
CA GLY A 212 -8.25 -4.29 -10.68
C GLY A 212 -8.46 -5.68 -11.27
N THR A 213 -7.53 -6.56 -10.94
CA THR A 213 -7.43 -7.92 -11.45
C THR A 213 -8.03 -8.94 -10.47
N ALA A 214 -7.69 -10.22 -10.64
CA ALA A 214 -8.08 -11.28 -9.71
C ALA A 214 -6.87 -11.82 -8.92
N VAL A 215 -5.77 -11.10 -8.94
CA VAL A 215 -4.55 -11.34 -8.17
C VAL A 215 -4.07 -10.02 -7.56
N ASP A 216 -3.07 -10.08 -6.68
CA ASP A 216 -2.55 -8.92 -5.94
C ASP A 216 -2.13 -7.76 -6.87
N ASP A 217 -2.74 -6.59 -6.65
CA ASP A 217 -2.50 -5.35 -7.36
C ASP A 217 -1.91 -4.24 -6.48
N VAL A 218 -1.30 -3.24 -7.11
CA VAL A 218 -0.79 -2.03 -6.45
C VAL A 218 -1.30 -0.78 -7.18
N PHE A 219 -1.98 0.10 -6.44
CA PHE A 219 -2.50 1.38 -6.91
C PHE A 219 -1.85 2.54 -6.17
N ASP A 220 -1.11 3.38 -6.87
CA ASP A 220 -0.35 4.47 -6.29
C ASP A 220 -0.99 5.83 -6.59
N PHE A 221 -1.77 6.31 -5.62
CA PHE A 221 -2.49 7.60 -5.63
C PHE A 221 -1.66 8.75 -5.01
N ARG A 222 -0.34 8.62 -4.87
CA ARG A 222 0.48 9.66 -4.23
C ARG A 222 0.45 11.03 -4.94
N ALA A 223 0.01 11.08 -6.20
CA ALA A 223 -0.15 12.33 -6.95
C ALA A 223 -1.49 13.03 -6.68
N ASN A 224 -2.58 12.28 -6.55
CA ASN A 224 -3.93 12.76 -6.27
C ASN A 224 -4.74 11.60 -5.70
N ALA A 225 -5.34 11.80 -4.52
CA ALA A 225 -6.28 10.85 -3.94
C ALA A 225 -7.37 11.68 -3.29
N ASP A 226 -8.49 11.81 -3.97
CA ASP A 226 -9.66 12.50 -3.44
C ASP A 226 -10.93 11.65 -3.57
N ALA A 227 -12.03 12.16 -3.04
CA ALA A 227 -13.28 11.42 -2.98
C ALA A 227 -13.99 11.24 -4.34
N ASN A 228 -13.45 11.80 -5.43
CA ASN A 228 -13.91 11.53 -6.79
C ASN A 228 -13.22 10.31 -7.41
N ASP A 229 -12.13 9.83 -6.81
CA ASP A 229 -11.46 8.61 -7.20
C ASP A 229 -12.19 7.39 -6.64
N SER A 230 -12.25 6.32 -7.43
CA SER A 230 -12.76 5.01 -6.99
C SER A 230 -11.88 3.88 -7.50
N VAL A 231 -11.62 2.90 -6.64
CA VAL A 231 -10.82 1.72 -6.96
C VAL A 231 -11.46 0.46 -6.37
N ASP A 232 -11.68 -0.50 -7.25
CA ASP A 232 -12.00 -1.88 -6.89
C ASP A 232 -10.76 -2.73 -7.14
N GLY A 233 -10.11 -3.28 -6.10
CA GLY A 233 -8.93 -4.14 -6.28
C GLY A 233 -9.27 -5.47 -6.97
N GLY A 234 -10.52 -5.91 -6.85
CA GLY A 234 -10.98 -7.19 -7.37
C GLY A 234 -10.78 -8.32 -6.36
N ALA A 235 -9.96 -9.32 -6.70
CA ALA A 235 -9.62 -10.38 -5.75
C ALA A 235 -8.11 -10.45 -5.61
N GLY A 236 -7.61 -10.78 -4.43
CA GLY A 236 -6.17 -10.76 -4.16
C GLY A 236 -5.90 -10.19 -2.78
N GLU A 237 -4.64 -9.88 -2.50
CA GLU A 237 -4.25 -8.94 -1.45
C GLU A 237 -3.81 -7.64 -2.12
N ASP A 238 -4.77 -6.72 -2.27
CA ASP A 238 -4.59 -5.50 -3.05
C ASP A 238 -4.12 -4.33 -2.17
N THR A 239 -3.24 -3.49 -2.72
CA THR A 239 -2.63 -2.36 -1.99
C THR A 239 -2.94 -1.03 -2.66
N VAL A 240 -3.42 -0.06 -1.88
CA VAL A 240 -3.48 1.36 -2.27
C VAL A 240 -2.42 2.17 -1.53
N MET A 241 -1.78 3.13 -2.19
CA MET A 241 -0.74 3.99 -1.60
C MET A 241 -1.12 5.48 -1.66
N PHE A 242 -0.92 6.19 -0.56
CA PHE A 242 -1.27 7.61 -0.40
C PHE A 242 -0.10 8.44 0.18
N ASP A 243 0.11 9.65 -0.36
CA ASP A 243 1.00 10.66 0.22
C ASP A 243 0.14 11.84 0.72
N VAL A 244 0.02 11.98 2.04
CA VAL A 244 -0.88 12.93 2.68
C VAL A 244 -0.12 14.21 3.06
N GLY A 245 -0.16 15.20 2.17
CA GLY A 245 0.45 16.53 2.38
C GLY A 245 -0.53 17.65 2.71
N VAL A 246 -1.81 17.44 2.43
CA VAL A 246 -2.93 18.34 2.76
C VAL A 246 -4.07 17.51 3.32
N ALA A 247 -5.10 18.13 3.89
CA ALA A 247 -6.24 17.38 4.39
C ALA A 247 -6.96 16.75 3.19
N THR A 248 -7.03 15.43 3.15
CA THR A 248 -7.65 14.66 2.07
C THR A 248 -8.67 13.68 2.64
N VAL A 249 -9.76 13.51 1.89
CA VAL A 249 -10.65 12.36 2.04
C VAL A 249 -10.12 11.28 1.11
N SER A 250 -10.00 10.06 1.60
CA SER A 250 -9.55 8.91 0.80
C SER A 250 -10.42 8.71 -0.45
N ALA A 251 -9.82 8.11 -1.48
CA ALA A 251 -10.55 7.53 -2.60
C ALA A 251 -11.57 6.49 -2.09
N GLU A 252 -12.66 6.29 -2.82
CA GLU A 252 -13.59 5.19 -2.56
C GLU A 252 -12.90 3.86 -2.90
N THR A 253 -12.65 3.02 -1.90
CA THR A 253 -12.04 1.70 -2.11
C THR A 253 -13.05 0.60 -1.87
N THR A 254 -12.99 -0.46 -2.68
CA THR A 254 -13.66 -1.75 -2.45
C THR A 254 -12.68 -2.88 -2.74
N ASN A 255 -12.77 -3.99 -2.01
CA ASN A 255 -11.83 -5.13 -2.16
C ASN A 255 -10.36 -4.67 -2.15
N ILE A 256 -9.98 -3.89 -1.14
CA ILE A 256 -8.59 -3.49 -0.89
C ILE A 256 -8.24 -3.95 0.50
N GLU A 257 -7.17 -4.73 0.64
CA GLU A 257 -6.77 -5.30 1.93
C GLU A 257 -5.79 -4.38 2.68
N ILE A 258 -4.94 -3.66 1.94
CA ILE A 258 -3.85 -2.85 2.49
C ILE A 258 -3.93 -1.40 1.99
N ALA A 259 -3.91 -0.45 2.93
CA ALA A 259 -3.70 0.96 2.63
C ALA A 259 -2.36 1.44 3.20
N ASP A 260 -1.43 1.84 2.33
CA ASP A 260 -0.15 2.45 2.70
C ASP A 260 -0.27 3.97 2.71
N VAL A 261 -0.38 4.55 3.91
CA VAL A 261 -0.60 5.98 4.15
C VAL A 261 0.69 6.63 4.65
N LYS A 262 1.24 7.53 3.87
CA LYS A 262 2.43 8.31 4.25
C LYS A 262 2.10 9.77 4.52
N PHE A 263 2.25 10.22 5.76
CA PHE A 263 2.12 11.63 6.09
C PHE A 263 3.38 12.40 5.67
N THR A 264 3.21 13.37 4.76
CA THR A 264 4.29 14.28 4.33
C THR A 264 4.21 15.65 5.00
N ALA A 265 3.10 15.95 5.69
CA ALA A 265 2.88 17.12 6.53
C ALA A 265 1.93 16.79 7.70
N ALA A 266 1.90 17.65 8.73
CA ALA A 266 0.96 17.57 9.84
C ALA A 266 -0.47 17.90 9.38
N THR A 267 -1.26 16.87 9.07
CA THR A 267 -2.60 16.99 8.48
C THR A 267 -3.48 15.81 8.88
N THR A 268 -4.75 15.84 8.44
CA THR A 268 -5.73 14.77 8.63
C THR A 268 -5.92 13.98 7.34
N PHE A 269 -5.92 12.65 7.46
CA PHE A 269 -6.41 11.71 6.46
C PHE A 269 -7.74 11.12 6.98
N ASP A 270 -8.79 11.29 6.18
CA ASP A 270 -10.11 10.72 6.48
C ASP A 270 -10.24 9.36 5.77
N ALA A 271 -10.21 8.28 6.57
CA ALA A 271 -10.30 6.90 6.11
C ALA A 271 -11.75 6.42 5.91
N SER A 272 -12.75 7.30 5.97
CA SER A 272 -14.16 6.90 5.85
C SER A 272 -14.55 6.22 4.53
N ASN A 273 -13.76 6.43 3.47
CA ASN A 273 -13.94 5.82 2.17
C ASN A 273 -13.09 4.54 1.95
N LEU A 274 -12.24 4.18 2.94
CA LEU A 274 -11.51 2.92 2.92
C LEU A 274 -12.43 1.78 3.37
N THR A 275 -13.18 1.18 2.44
CA THR A 275 -14.02 0.02 2.75
C THR A 275 -13.23 -1.28 2.56
N ASP A 276 -13.49 -2.26 3.42
CA ASP A 276 -12.86 -3.59 3.44
C ASP A 276 -11.34 -3.65 3.75
N VAL A 277 -10.70 -2.52 4.04
CA VAL A 277 -9.28 -2.46 4.43
C VAL A 277 -9.02 -3.14 5.78
N GLY A 278 -8.26 -4.23 5.75
CA GLY A 278 -7.84 -4.98 6.93
C GLY A 278 -6.61 -4.40 7.63
N LEU A 279 -5.73 -3.71 6.87
CA LEU A 279 -4.49 -3.13 7.37
C LEU A 279 -4.26 -1.72 6.82
N ILE A 280 -4.04 -0.75 7.70
CA ILE A 280 -3.50 0.57 7.34
C ILE A 280 -2.06 0.65 7.83
N GLN A 281 -1.11 0.72 6.90
CA GLN A 281 0.28 1.02 7.18
C GLN A 281 0.49 2.53 7.21
N VAL A 282 1.04 3.05 8.29
CA VAL A 282 1.28 4.47 8.51
C VAL A 282 2.78 4.75 8.50
N LYS A 283 3.20 5.63 7.60
CA LYS A 283 4.59 6.05 7.39
C LYS A 283 4.75 7.56 7.50
N GLY A 284 5.98 8.01 7.75
CA GLY A 284 6.32 9.43 7.73
C GLY A 284 5.88 10.23 8.96
N ALA A 285 5.67 11.54 8.74
CA ALA A 285 5.63 12.56 9.78
C ALA A 285 4.33 12.55 10.62
N THR A 286 4.21 13.57 11.49
CA THR A 286 3.03 13.85 12.32
C THR A 286 1.73 13.88 11.51
N GLY A 287 0.61 13.36 12.03
CA GLY A 287 -0.68 13.39 11.35
C GLY A 287 -1.88 12.95 12.19
N THR A 288 -3.05 12.92 11.59
CA THR A 288 -4.28 12.36 12.16
C THR A 288 -4.91 11.40 11.15
N LEU A 289 -5.12 10.16 11.56
CA LEU A 289 -5.90 9.16 10.84
C LEU A 289 -7.27 9.05 11.51
N SER A 290 -8.32 9.45 10.80
CA SER A 290 -9.69 9.55 11.34
C SER A 290 -10.66 8.64 10.59
N ASN A 291 -11.79 8.33 11.25
CA ASN A 291 -12.85 7.48 10.71
C ASN A 291 -12.36 6.07 10.29
N ILE A 292 -11.41 5.51 11.03
CA ILE A 292 -10.89 4.15 10.81
C ILE A 292 -12.05 3.15 11.00
N ALA A 293 -12.24 2.21 10.08
CA ALA A 293 -13.28 1.19 10.24
C ALA A 293 -12.97 0.25 11.42
N THR A 294 -14.01 -0.23 12.10
CA THR A 294 -13.85 -1.21 13.18
C THR A 294 -13.22 -2.50 12.64
N GLY A 295 -12.21 -3.01 13.34
CA GLY A 295 -11.50 -4.24 12.95
C GLY A 295 -10.33 -4.04 11.97
N THR A 296 -10.08 -2.81 11.53
CA THR A 296 -8.87 -2.48 10.77
C THR A 296 -7.66 -2.39 11.71
N ASN A 297 -6.58 -3.11 11.36
CA ASN A 297 -5.32 -3.04 12.08
C ASN A 297 -4.50 -1.85 11.60
N ILE A 298 -3.74 -1.24 12.52
CA ILE A 298 -2.81 -0.15 12.20
C ILE A 298 -1.38 -0.63 12.38
N GLU A 299 -0.53 -0.43 11.38
CA GLU A 299 0.90 -0.65 11.47
C GLU A 299 1.64 0.68 11.37
N ILE A 300 2.51 1.02 12.31
CA ILE A 300 3.34 2.24 12.26
C ILE A 300 4.79 1.82 12.09
N SER A 301 5.37 2.12 10.93
CA SER A 301 6.71 1.63 10.56
C SER A 301 7.81 2.70 10.61
N ASP A 302 7.50 3.92 11.07
CA ASP A 302 8.42 5.06 11.18
C ASP A 302 8.29 5.77 12.55
N ASP A 303 9.18 6.73 12.82
CA ASP A 303 9.00 7.66 13.95
C ASP A 303 7.84 8.61 13.66
N ALA A 304 6.91 8.77 14.61
CA ALA A 304 5.65 9.45 14.34
C ALA A 304 5.15 10.34 15.49
N THR A 305 4.20 11.21 15.16
CA THR A 305 3.26 11.82 16.12
C THR A 305 1.87 11.67 15.53
N ILE A 306 1.08 10.72 16.01
CA ILE A 306 -0.12 10.29 15.32
C ILE A 306 -1.34 10.38 16.24
N THR A 307 -2.44 10.88 15.70
CA THR A 307 -3.76 10.77 16.30
C THR A 307 -4.58 9.76 15.51
N LEU A 308 -5.14 8.77 16.19
CA LEU A 308 -5.99 7.72 15.64
C LEU A 308 -7.41 7.90 16.16
N GLY A 309 -8.39 7.80 15.26
CA GLY A 309 -9.81 7.83 15.61
C GLY A 309 -10.60 6.81 14.81
N VAL A 310 -11.27 5.90 15.51
CA VAL A 310 -12.17 4.90 14.93
C VAL A 310 -13.50 5.58 14.58
N LYS A 311 -14.13 5.09 13.51
CA LYS A 311 -15.44 5.53 13.06
C LYS A 311 -16.48 5.31 14.16
N ASP A 312 -17.31 6.32 14.39
CA ASP A 312 -18.40 6.30 15.38
C ASP A 312 -17.96 6.13 16.85
N ALA A 313 -16.66 6.25 17.16
CA ALA A 313 -16.07 6.04 18.48
C ALA A 313 -16.77 6.85 19.60
N SER A 314 -17.10 8.11 19.36
CA SER A 314 -17.83 8.96 20.34
C SER A 314 -19.24 8.46 20.73
N THR A 315 -19.79 7.47 20.02
CA THR A 315 -21.10 6.87 20.27
C THR A 315 -21.05 5.38 20.59
N GLY A 316 -19.93 4.71 20.28
CA GLY A 316 -19.65 3.37 20.73
C GLY A 316 -19.32 3.36 22.23
N THR A 317 -19.24 2.16 22.78
CA THR A 317 -18.90 1.94 24.21
C THR A 317 -17.96 0.74 24.38
N ALA A 318 -17.39 0.28 23.27
CA ALA A 318 -16.59 -0.93 23.17
C ALA A 318 -15.72 -0.86 21.90
N ASP A 319 -15.24 0.33 21.58
CA ASP A 319 -14.38 0.57 20.44
C ASP A 319 -12.99 0.01 20.74
N SER A 320 -12.46 -0.75 19.79
CA SER A 320 -11.16 -1.41 19.89
C SER A 320 -10.26 -1.01 18.73
N LEU A 321 -8.97 -0.84 19.00
CA LEU A 321 -7.96 -0.55 18.00
C LEU A 321 -6.70 -1.37 18.27
N ASP A 322 -6.19 -2.04 17.23
CA ASP A 322 -4.95 -2.80 17.29
C ASP A 322 -3.85 -2.03 16.53
N VAL A 323 -2.74 -1.76 17.22
CA VAL A 323 -1.59 -1.01 16.69
C VAL A 323 -0.32 -1.85 16.81
N VAL A 324 0.34 -2.07 15.68
CA VAL A 324 1.63 -2.75 15.57
C VAL A 324 2.72 -1.72 15.26
N LEU A 325 3.84 -1.79 15.99
CA LEU A 325 5.01 -0.92 15.82
C LEU A 325 6.16 -1.74 15.22
N THR A 326 6.62 -1.39 14.01
CA THR A 326 7.41 -2.31 13.16
C THR A 326 8.72 -1.74 12.61
N LYS A 327 9.15 -0.56 13.06
CA LYS A 327 10.34 0.10 12.48
C LYS A 327 11.61 -0.70 12.79
N ALA A 328 12.44 -0.95 11.76
CA ALA A 328 13.73 -1.60 11.99
C ALA A 328 14.68 -0.73 12.85
N GLY A 329 15.14 -1.29 13.97
CA GLY A 329 15.96 -0.59 14.96
C GLY A 329 15.10 0.19 15.96
N ASP A 330 15.64 1.25 16.55
CA ASP A 330 14.89 2.02 17.56
C ASP A 330 13.76 2.83 16.91
N GLN A 331 12.56 2.77 17.52
CA GLN A 331 11.38 3.53 17.12
C GLN A 331 10.99 4.54 18.20
N THR A 332 10.64 5.76 17.79
CA THR A 332 10.11 6.79 18.70
C THR A 332 8.78 7.33 18.19
N ILE A 333 7.72 7.05 18.95
CA ILE A 333 6.41 7.65 18.81
C ILE A 333 6.32 8.82 19.80
N THR A 334 6.47 10.05 19.32
CA THR A 334 6.46 11.24 20.20
C THR A 334 5.10 11.44 20.86
N SER A 335 4.02 11.15 20.13
CA SER A 335 2.68 11.11 20.68
C SER A 335 1.81 10.14 19.88
N LEU A 336 1.10 9.29 20.60
CA LEU A 336 0.04 8.42 20.11
C LEU A 336 -1.24 8.86 20.82
N THR A 337 -2.19 9.41 20.09
CA THR A 337 -3.50 9.78 20.64
C THR A 337 -4.54 8.81 20.12
N ALA A 338 -5.30 8.15 20.99
CA ALA A 338 -6.40 7.27 20.64
C ALA A 338 -7.71 7.86 21.20
N ASN A 339 -8.42 8.63 20.38
CA ASN A 339 -9.62 9.33 20.81
C ASN A 339 -10.82 8.40 20.85
N ASP A 340 -11.57 8.44 21.97
CA ASP A 340 -12.82 7.68 22.14
C ASP A 340 -12.67 6.16 21.94
N ILE A 341 -11.48 5.62 22.24
CA ILE A 341 -11.20 4.17 22.17
C ILE A 341 -11.24 3.59 23.57
N GLU A 342 -12.05 2.55 23.79
CA GLU A 342 -12.11 1.83 25.09
C GLU A 342 -11.03 0.75 25.22
N THR A 343 -10.62 0.10 24.13
CA THR A 343 -9.60 -0.95 24.12
C THR A 343 -8.50 -0.65 23.11
N LEU A 344 -7.26 -0.50 23.56
CA LEU A 344 -6.09 -0.30 22.70
C LEU A 344 -5.14 -1.47 22.89
N THR A 345 -4.88 -2.21 21.81
CA THR A 345 -3.84 -3.24 21.78
C THR A 345 -2.59 -2.67 21.14
N LEU A 346 -1.44 -2.82 21.81
CA LEU A 346 -0.13 -2.45 21.31
C LEU A 346 0.73 -3.71 21.17
N SER A 347 1.33 -3.88 19.99
CA SER A 347 2.30 -4.93 19.69
C SER A 347 3.55 -4.35 19.03
N THR A 348 4.67 -5.07 19.08
CA THR A 348 5.90 -4.69 18.36
C THR A 348 6.41 -5.89 17.57
N SER A 349 6.94 -5.66 16.37
CA SER A 349 7.56 -6.72 15.56
C SER A 349 8.98 -6.35 15.12
N ASP A 350 9.61 -5.42 15.83
CA ASP A 350 10.94 -4.92 15.56
C ASP A 350 12.03 -5.66 16.38
N THR A 351 13.28 -5.23 16.21
CA THR A 351 14.43 -5.73 16.97
C THR A 351 15.19 -4.61 17.67
N GLY A 352 14.50 -3.49 17.95
CA GLY A 352 15.06 -2.34 18.63
C GLY A 352 14.15 -1.83 19.74
N GLU A 353 14.59 -0.79 20.44
CA GLU A 353 13.77 -0.19 21.49
C GLU A 353 12.68 0.70 20.89
N THR A 354 11.43 0.41 21.21
CA THR A 354 10.29 1.27 20.89
C THR A 354 9.94 2.17 22.07
N THR A 355 9.90 3.48 21.86
CA THR A 355 9.51 4.48 22.86
C THR A 355 8.29 5.27 22.42
N ILE A 356 7.19 5.20 23.19
CA ILE A 356 6.05 6.10 23.12
C ILE A 356 6.25 7.20 24.17
N THR A 357 6.52 8.43 23.73
CA THR A 357 6.73 9.53 24.68
C THR A 357 5.43 9.92 25.36
N THR A 358 4.34 10.05 24.60
CA THR A 358 3.00 10.40 25.10
C THR A 358 1.96 9.44 24.56
N LEU A 359 1.20 8.76 25.43
CA LEU A 359 -0.01 8.05 25.06
C LEU A 359 -1.22 8.82 25.61
N ASP A 360 -2.00 9.43 24.73
CA ASP A 360 -3.19 10.20 25.09
C ASP A 360 -4.46 9.42 24.68
N ALA A 361 -5.07 8.75 25.65
CA ALA A 361 -6.22 7.88 25.42
C ALA A 361 -7.23 8.03 26.57
N THR A 362 -7.84 9.22 26.67
CA THR A 362 -8.68 9.59 27.84
C THR A 362 -9.92 8.72 28.07
N SER A 363 -10.38 8.01 27.05
CA SER A 363 -11.54 7.10 27.10
C SER A 363 -11.15 5.63 27.30
N LEU A 364 -9.85 5.34 27.42
CA LEU A 364 -9.34 3.98 27.50
C LEU A 364 -9.82 3.29 28.78
N THR A 365 -10.26 2.06 28.66
CA THR A 365 -10.57 1.18 29.80
C THR A 365 -9.69 -0.06 29.81
N THR A 366 -9.12 -0.42 28.66
CA THR A 366 -8.20 -1.55 28.52
C THR A 366 -7.02 -1.16 27.64
N LEU A 367 -5.81 -1.33 28.16
CA LEU A 367 -4.55 -1.24 27.42
C LEU A 367 -3.94 -2.63 27.39
N ASP A 368 -3.85 -3.25 26.21
CA ASP A 368 -3.32 -4.60 26.05
C ASP A 368 -1.96 -4.57 25.36
N PHE A 369 -0.97 -5.24 25.94
CA PHE A 369 0.38 -5.38 25.42
C PHE A 369 0.63 -6.82 24.96
N THR A 370 -0.09 -7.26 23.93
CA THR A 370 0.13 -8.59 23.32
C THR A 370 1.12 -8.52 22.18
N GLY A 371 1.99 -9.53 22.04
CA GLY A 371 2.90 -9.62 20.88
C GLY A 371 3.97 -8.54 20.88
N ILE A 372 4.52 -8.24 22.07
CA ILE A 372 5.69 -7.40 22.21
C ILE A 372 6.93 -8.29 22.00
N ASP A 373 7.63 -8.09 20.89
CA ASP A 373 8.83 -8.86 20.54
C ASP A 373 10.15 -8.22 21.03
N ASP A 374 10.12 -6.95 21.45
CA ASP A 374 11.30 -6.22 21.99
C ASP A 374 10.95 -5.30 23.19
N VAL A 375 11.72 -4.24 23.44
CA VAL A 375 11.52 -3.29 24.53
C VAL A 375 10.50 -2.22 24.13
N LEU A 376 9.41 -2.12 24.87
CA LEU A 376 8.42 -1.05 24.75
C LEU A 376 8.46 -0.13 25.97
N LYS A 377 8.66 1.18 25.75
CA LYS A 377 8.65 2.20 26.81
C LYS A 377 7.56 3.24 26.58
N ILE A 378 6.74 3.49 27.59
CA ILE A 378 5.81 4.63 27.63
C ILE A 378 6.30 5.60 28.70
N THR A 379 6.81 6.77 28.30
CA THR A 379 7.54 7.63 29.24
C THR A 379 6.69 8.66 29.96
N ASN A 380 5.60 9.15 29.35
CA ASN A 380 4.67 10.05 30.03
C ASN A 380 3.59 9.26 30.78
N GLU A 381 2.99 9.97 31.73
CA GLU A 381 1.86 9.50 32.52
C GLU A 381 0.68 9.10 31.63
N LEU A 382 0.22 7.87 31.81
CA LEU A 382 -1.06 7.40 31.28
C LEU A 382 -2.19 8.10 32.06
N ASN A 383 -2.78 9.14 31.47
CA ASN A 383 -3.87 9.89 32.09
C ASN A 383 -5.21 9.19 31.85
N ASN A 384 -5.73 8.48 32.86
CA ASN A 384 -7.05 7.86 32.83
C ASN A 384 -7.97 8.45 33.91
N THR A 385 -9.24 8.68 33.58
CA THR A 385 -10.27 9.21 34.50
C THR A 385 -11.27 8.17 35.01
N SER A 386 -11.30 6.97 34.43
CA SER A 386 -12.35 5.95 34.62
C SER A 386 -11.85 4.59 35.10
N GLY A 387 -10.54 4.39 35.15
CA GLY A 387 -9.90 3.14 35.58
C GLY A 387 -9.49 2.33 34.39
N MET A 388 -8.29 1.74 34.48
CA MET A 388 -7.64 1.06 33.38
C MET A 388 -7.27 -0.36 33.76
N ASP A 389 -7.71 -1.31 32.96
CA ASP A 389 -7.15 -2.65 32.92
C ASP A 389 -5.92 -2.62 32.01
N ILE A 390 -4.72 -2.88 32.54
CA ILE A 390 -3.50 -3.06 31.76
C ILE A 390 -3.23 -4.55 31.65
N LEU A 391 -3.27 -5.11 30.44
CA LEU A 391 -3.01 -6.51 30.19
C LEU A 391 -1.59 -6.67 29.63
N LEU A 392 -0.79 -7.52 30.26
CA LEU A 392 0.57 -7.83 29.84
C LEU A 392 0.60 -9.25 29.28
N GLY A 393 0.37 -9.41 27.97
CA GLY A 393 0.21 -10.71 27.32
C GLY A 393 1.43 -11.16 26.50
N ASN A 394 1.83 -12.43 26.66
CA ASN A 394 2.71 -13.19 25.74
C ASN A 394 3.86 -12.39 25.09
N GLN A 395 4.85 -11.98 25.91
CA GLN A 395 6.08 -11.40 25.38
C GLN A 395 7.01 -12.54 24.93
N SER A 396 7.45 -12.53 23.67
CA SER A 396 8.00 -13.73 23.03
C SER A 396 9.45 -14.09 23.47
N ALA A 397 10.15 -13.29 24.27
CA ALA A 397 11.56 -13.54 24.60
C ALA A 397 12.02 -13.03 25.97
N THR A 398 13.09 -13.63 26.50
CA THR A 398 13.73 -13.23 27.78
C THR A 398 14.42 -11.86 27.74
N THR A 399 14.37 -11.15 26.61
CA THR A 399 14.95 -9.81 26.41
C THR A 399 13.89 -8.73 26.26
N THR A 400 12.62 -9.09 26.21
CA THR A 400 11.53 -8.12 26.12
C THR A 400 11.41 -7.40 27.46
N ALA A 401 11.18 -6.09 27.40
CA ALA A 401 10.91 -5.31 28.57
C ALA A 401 9.79 -4.31 28.29
N VAL A 402 8.83 -4.19 29.20
CA VAL A 402 7.75 -3.20 29.10
C VAL A 402 7.89 -2.25 30.28
N SER A 403 8.09 -0.96 29.99
CA SER A 403 8.15 0.09 31.03
C SER A 403 7.08 1.14 30.80
N PHE A 404 6.31 1.50 31.83
CA PHE A 404 5.33 2.58 31.75
C PHE A 404 5.19 3.35 33.07
N THR A 405 4.74 4.60 32.97
CA THR A 405 4.34 5.43 34.12
C THR A 405 2.83 5.55 34.16
N LEU A 406 2.21 5.14 35.26
CA LEU A 406 0.76 5.25 35.47
C LEU A 406 0.47 6.44 36.38
N GLU A 407 -0.51 7.28 36.03
CA GLU A 407 -1.05 8.32 36.93
C GLU A 407 -2.56 8.11 37.03
N SER A 408 -2.97 7.48 38.12
CA SER A 408 -4.37 7.18 38.40
C SER A 408 -5.08 8.42 38.90
N ALA A 409 -6.23 8.77 38.31
CA ALA A 409 -7.07 9.83 38.86
C ALA A 409 -7.55 9.47 40.29
N GLU A 410 -7.70 10.49 41.16
CA GLU A 410 -8.14 10.27 42.53
C GLU A 410 -9.47 9.48 42.59
N ASN A 411 -9.50 8.40 43.39
CA ASN A 411 -10.67 7.52 43.62
C ASN A 411 -11.08 6.63 42.42
N VAL A 412 -10.17 6.44 41.49
CA VAL A 412 -10.25 5.42 40.44
C VAL A 412 -9.43 4.20 40.88
N SER A 413 -9.76 3.01 40.37
CA SER A 413 -8.99 1.79 40.61
C SER A 413 -8.52 1.27 39.27
N ASP A 414 -7.21 1.22 39.07
CA ASP A 414 -6.57 0.57 37.92
C ASP A 414 -6.26 -0.88 38.27
N THR A 415 -6.20 -1.76 37.28
CA THR A 415 -5.81 -3.17 37.47
C THR A 415 -4.77 -3.57 36.44
N ILE A 416 -3.59 -4.01 36.89
CA ILE A 416 -2.56 -4.57 36.01
C ILE A 416 -2.66 -6.09 36.08
N LYS A 417 -3.00 -6.73 34.96
CA LYS A 417 -3.13 -8.18 34.82
C LYS A 417 -1.94 -8.73 34.06
N PHE A 418 -1.24 -9.67 34.66
CA PHE A 418 -0.19 -10.43 33.97
C PHE A 418 -0.83 -11.62 33.26
N GLY A 419 -0.61 -11.77 31.96
CA GLY A 419 -1.14 -12.87 31.15
C GLY A 419 -0.55 -14.24 31.49
N ASP A 420 -0.90 -15.24 30.68
CA ASP A 420 -0.64 -16.68 30.88
C ASP A 420 0.75 -17.18 30.45
N ALA A 421 1.62 -16.28 30.01
CA ALA A 421 2.92 -16.58 29.41
C ALA A 421 4.05 -15.84 30.11
N LEU A 422 5.29 -16.29 29.89
CA LEU A 422 6.51 -15.63 30.37
C LEU A 422 6.45 -14.13 30.06
N VAL A 423 6.31 -13.30 31.09
CA VAL A 423 6.41 -11.84 30.95
C VAL A 423 7.87 -11.49 31.18
N GLY A 424 8.45 -10.72 30.25
CA GLY A 424 9.81 -10.19 30.38
C GLY A 424 9.91 -9.16 31.52
N ALA A 425 10.97 -8.34 31.50
CA ALA A 425 11.16 -7.34 32.55
C ALA A 425 10.07 -6.25 32.48
N VAL A 426 9.28 -6.07 33.55
CA VAL A 426 8.25 -5.04 33.65
C VAL A 426 8.69 -3.97 34.65
N GLU A 427 8.71 -2.71 34.21
CA GLU A 427 8.97 -1.56 35.08
C GLU A 427 7.73 -0.66 35.16
N ILE A 428 7.16 -0.54 36.35
CA ILE A 428 5.99 0.30 36.62
C ILE A 428 6.45 1.46 37.51
N THR A 429 6.27 2.68 37.03
CA THR A 429 6.53 3.88 37.83
C THR A 429 5.23 4.58 38.20
N ASN A 430 5.16 5.11 39.43
CA ASN A 430 4.09 5.96 39.94
C ASN A 430 2.71 5.30 40.12
N PHE A 431 2.68 3.99 40.38
CA PHE A 431 1.47 3.17 40.54
C PHE A 431 0.48 3.60 41.66
N THR A 432 0.64 4.74 42.36
CA THR A 432 -0.22 5.11 43.51
C THR A 432 -0.44 6.61 43.74
N ALA A 433 -0.50 7.45 42.71
CA ALA A 433 -0.57 8.90 42.91
C ALA A 433 -1.97 9.48 43.24
N GLY A 434 -2.98 8.65 43.54
CA GLY A 434 -4.30 9.10 44.03
C GLY A 434 -4.48 8.92 45.55
N LEU A 435 -4.71 9.99 46.30
CA LEU A 435 -4.99 9.96 47.76
C LEU A 435 -6.39 9.38 48.13
N GLY A 436 -6.94 8.47 47.34
CA GLY A 436 -8.31 7.95 47.45
C GLY A 436 -8.44 6.63 48.23
N ASP A 437 -9.67 6.31 48.67
CA ASP A 437 -10.01 5.06 49.39
C ASP A 437 -10.07 3.82 48.46
N LYS A 438 -9.83 3.96 47.16
CA LYS A 438 -9.80 2.87 46.19
C LYS A 438 -8.35 2.65 45.76
N GLY A 439 -7.82 1.46 46.02
CA GLY A 439 -6.47 1.08 45.61
C GLY A 439 -6.45 0.54 44.18
N ASP A 440 -5.28 0.67 43.56
CA ASP A 440 -4.93 -0.01 42.32
C ASP A 440 -4.57 -1.48 42.61
N ASN A 441 -4.90 -2.38 41.70
CA ASN A 441 -4.72 -3.81 41.85
C ASN A 441 -3.60 -4.34 40.94
N LEU A 442 -2.73 -5.17 41.48
CA LEU A 442 -1.79 -5.99 40.70
C LEU A 442 -2.30 -7.43 40.70
N ASP A 443 -2.86 -7.87 39.58
CA ASP A 443 -3.45 -9.20 39.43
C ASP A 443 -2.45 -10.17 38.80
N PHE A 444 -1.92 -11.06 39.63
CA PHE A 444 -1.00 -12.14 39.24
C PHE A 444 -1.70 -13.48 38.96
N SER A 445 -3.04 -13.52 38.90
CA SER A 445 -3.81 -14.77 38.87
C SER A 445 -3.55 -15.65 37.64
N ALA A 446 -3.07 -15.09 36.52
CA ALA A 446 -2.79 -15.83 35.29
C ALA A 446 -1.30 -16.23 35.09
N TYR A 447 -0.38 -15.88 35.99
CA TYR A 447 1.02 -16.33 36.09
C TYR A 447 1.89 -16.36 34.81
N GLY A 448 2.78 -15.36 34.72
CA GLY A 448 3.84 -15.26 33.72
C GLY A 448 5.21 -14.77 34.20
N VAL A 449 5.31 -14.18 35.40
CA VAL A 449 6.59 -13.66 35.93
C VAL A 449 7.40 -14.81 36.53
N THR A 450 8.61 -15.08 36.02
CA THR A 450 9.38 -16.28 36.41
C THR A 450 10.67 -16.02 37.18
N GLN A 451 11.16 -14.79 37.22
CA GLN A 451 12.31 -14.39 38.03
C GLN A 451 12.02 -13.10 38.81
N SER A 452 12.68 -12.94 39.97
CA SER A 452 12.50 -11.78 40.84
C SER A 452 13.00 -10.47 40.23
N ASP A 453 13.89 -10.55 39.24
CA ASP A 453 14.44 -9.39 38.53
C ASP A 453 13.53 -8.93 37.37
N ASP A 454 12.44 -9.67 37.10
CA ASP A 454 11.52 -9.41 35.98
C ASP A 454 10.41 -8.42 36.35
N LEU A 455 10.29 -7.97 37.61
CA LEU A 455 9.30 -6.97 38.03
C LEU A 455 9.93 -5.92 38.95
N SER A 456 9.87 -4.66 38.53
CA SER A 456 10.29 -3.50 39.32
C SER A 456 9.14 -2.50 39.43
N ILE A 457 8.80 -2.13 40.67
CA ILE A 457 7.79 -1.10 40.96
C ILE A 457 8.47 0.05 41.71
N THR A 458 8.39 1.25 41.15
CA THR A 458 8.97 2.46 41.73
C THR A 458 7.89 3.49 42.01
N TYR A 459 7.78 3.94 43.27
CA TYR A 459 6.94 5.08 43.65
C TYR A 459 7.79 6.35 43.77
N THR A 460 7.31 7.45 43.21
CA THR A 460 8.04 8.73 43.14
C THR A 460 7.32 9.90 43.82
N GLY A 461 6.15 9.66 44.42
CA GLY A 461 5.34 10.73 45.02
C GLY A 461 5.95 11.35 46.29
N ALA A 462 5.99 12.68 46.33
CA ALA A 462 6.51 13.45 47.46
C ALA A 462 5.42 13.69 48.52
N GLY A 463 5.16 12.72 49.39
CA GLY A 463 4.20 12.89 50.50
C GLY A 463 4.01 11.60 51.31
N ALA A 464 4.17 11.69 52.62
CA ALA A 464 4.34 10.56 53.56
C ALA A 464 3.06 9.77 53.92
N THR A 465 2.11 9.59 53.00
CA THR A 465 0.91 8.78 53.23
C THR A 465 0.34 8.22 51.92
N ALA A 466 1.17 7.53 51.12
CA ALA A 466 0.68 6.78 49.96
C ALA A 466 0.56 5.30 50.32
N TYR A 467 -0.63 4.74 50.11
CA TYR A 467 -0.94 3.36 50.40
C TYR A 467 -0.88 2.58 49.09
N ALA A 468 0.11 1.70 48.92
CA ALA A 468 0.12 0.71 47.84
C ALA A 468 -0.42 -0.60 48.40
N THR A 469 -1.64 -1.01 48.08
CA THR A 469 -2.06 -2.37 48.43
C THR A 469 -1.61 -3.31 47.31
N ILE A 470 -0.69 -4.22 47.61
CA ILE A 470 -0.28 -5.28 46.68
C ILE A 470 -1.01 -6.55 47.10
N ASP A 471 -2.17 -6.80 46.48
CA ASP A 471 -2.94 -8.00 46.78
C ASP A 471 -2.44 -9.17 45.91
N ILE A 472 -1.66 -10.08 46.52
CA ILE A 472 -1.16 -11.29 45.85
C ILE A 472 -2.12 -12.44 46.13
N THR A 473 -3.16 -12.58 45.31
CA THR A 473 -4.03 -13.76 45.41
C THR A 473 -3.52 -14.88 44.51
N GLY A 474 -2.70 -15.82 45.01
CA GLY A 474 -2.59 -17.11 44.29
C GLY A 474 -1.46 -18.12 44.52
N ASP A 475 -0.23 -17.78 44.93
CA ASP A 475 0.83 -18.82 45.06
C ASP A 475 2.05 -18.39 45.90
N ASP A 476 2.69 -19.38 46.53
CA ASP A 476 3.74 -19.31 47.56
C ASP A 476 5.16 -19.06 47.00
N ASN A 477 5.31 -18.69 45.72
CA ASN A 477 6.60 -18.75 44.99
C ASN A 477 7.24 -17.40 44.62
N PHE A 478 6.87 -16.30 45.27
CA PHE A 478 7.67 -15.08 45.17
C PHE A 478 8.98 -15.25 45.95
N GLY A 479 10.12 -15.10 45.28
CA GLY A 479 11.42 -14.98 45.97
C GLY A 479 11.49 -13.67 46.78
N SER A 480 11.25 -12.54 46.11
CA SER A 480 11.13 -11.20 46.70
C SER A 480 10.53 -10.22 45.68
N ILE A 481 9.53 -9.42 46.08
CA ILE A 481 9.09 -8.24 45.33
C ILE A 481 9.93 -7.06 45.83
N LYS A 482 10.56 -6.32 44.91
CA LYS A 482 11.33 -5.12 45.26
C LYS A 482 10.46 -3.88 45.09
N LEU A 483 10.04 -3.32 46.21
CA LEU A 483 9.36 -2.04 46.27
C LEU A 483 10.40 -0.93 46.50
N ILE A 484 10.49 0.01 45.56
CA ILE A 484 11.41 1.14 45.66
C ILE A 484 10.59 2.39 46.01
N GLY A 485 10.96 3.06 47.10
CA GLY A 485 10.29 4.29 47.55
C GLY A 485 9.26 4.11 48.66
N VAL A 486 9.10 2.90 49.20
CA VAL A 486 8.26 2.62 50.38
C VAL A 486 9.13 2.67 51.64
N GLU A 487 8.73 3.44 52.64
CA GLU A 487 9.39 3.47 53.94
C GLU A 487 8.98 2.25 54.80
N ASP A 488 9.88 1.74 55.65
CA ASP A 488 9.62 0.60 56.54
C ASP A 488 8.32 0.75 57.39
N GLY A 489 7.90 1.98 57.68
CA GLY A 489 6.68 2.29 58.44
C GLY A 489 5.39 2.12 57.63
N GLU A 490 5.45 2.28 56.31
CA GLU A 490 4.31 2.17 55.39
C GLU A 490 3.96 0.70 55.13
N LEU A 491 4.96 -0.18 55.13
CA LEU A 491 4.78 -1.65 55.11
C LEU A 491 4.18 -2.22 56.40
N ALA A 492 4.18 -1.44 57.48
CA ALA A 492 3.63 -1.82 58.78
C ALA A 492 2.23 -1.25 59.02
N ASP A 493 1.66 -0.52 58.05
CA ASP A 493 0.29 -0.02 58.12
C ASP A 493 -0.71 -1.19 58.05
N ALA A 494 -1.79 -1.10 58.83
CA ALA A 494 -2.80 -2.17 58.91
C ALA A 494 -3.59 -2.36 57.61
N ASN A 495 -3.46 -1.44 56.65
CA ASN A 495 -4.06 -1.52 55.33
C ASN A 495 -3.10 -2.11 54.26
N PHE A 496 -1.87 -2.47 54.64
CA PHE A 496 -0.91 -3.17 53.80
C PHE A 496 -0.94 -4.65 54.19
N ASP A 497 -1.74 -5.46 53.49
CA ASP A 497 -1.88 -6.90 53.75
C ASP A 497 -1.08 -7.69 52.71
N PHE A 498 -0.08 -8.48 53.17
CA PHE A 498 0.57 -9.49 52.34
C PHE A 498 -0.12 -10.83 52.64
N ALA A 499 -0.87 -11.35 51.68
CA ALA A 499 -1.47 -12.69 51.75
C ALA A 499 -0.42 -13.79 51.63
#